data_AF-A0A354ED09-F1
#
_entry.id   AF-A0A354ED09-F1
#
_cell.length_a   1.000
_cell.length_b   1.000
_cell.length_c   1.000
_cell.angle_alpha   90.00
_cell.angle_beta   90.00
_cell.angle_gamma   90.00
#
_symmetry.space_group_name_H-M   'P 1'
#
loop_
_entity.id
_entity.type
_entity.pdbx_description
1 polymer ?
#
loop_
_entity_poly.entity_id
_entity_poly.type
_entity_poly.pdbx_seq_one_letter_code
_entity_poly.pdbx_strand_id
1 'polypeptide(L)'
;MYSFCHFCPFPAASRRAQRAAIFSLCFLVLFAGDSTGALITLHSQTAVSLELVGYDGLDEISLARAKVPAGGSVTIDTAYNGLGVLVFAGGQSYPVILRDESFTLHIEDAARPPSFTGSNANEHFYARMSGKEKEAGPDPDGFALLMIQTKQLLDSSSAIRTIGELSAKKKEFQAFVRDQYEQLRHSDMVRRLVAQSFMMHEYVEYHSAGVPATGIKVRYQEAVLQGVASWLAVLVPHLPRHEIVNYCLSLYYERSMVTLAALIADRFQDDAFCPGVSREKWTFPPGLSVTGAEGSDEMKLAAIPGSKVIAFVADDCPASMVATVVRARQSADRNKGAQVIVAPLQQLSGTHLHMNSMVSGGGMLFVNDEQWRRENLAEKIRLPLFVPLEDDPAFPNGTSTK
;
A
#
# COMPACT_ATOMS: atom_id res chain seq x y z
N MET A 1 12.80 19.23 26.33
CA MET A 1 12.97 17.83 25.88
C MET A 1 12.29 17.72 24.53
N TYR A 2 13.05 17.85 23.45
CA TYR A 2 12.51 17.84 22.09
C TYR A 2 12.35 16.39 21.66
N SER A 3 11.11 15.90 21.68
CA SER A 3 10.76 14.68 20.96
C SER A 3 10.86 15.03 19.49
N PHE A 4 11.98 14.69 18.84
CA PHE A 4 12.00 14.57 17.39
C PHE A 4 10.94 13.52 17.07
N CYS A 5 9.77 13.97 16.62
CA CYS A 5 8.75 13.06 16.13
C CYS A 5 9.42 12.24 15.04
N HIS A 6 9.69 10.96 15.32
CA HIS A 6 9.75 9.98 14.27
C HIS A 6 8.53 10.26 13.39
N PHE A 7 8.76 10.50 12.10
CA PHE A 7 7.76 10.09 11.13
C PHE A 7 7.54 8.62 11.46
N CYS A 8 6.50 8.32 12.24
CA CYS A 8 6.10 6.95 12.45
C CYS A 8 5.93 6.42 11.03
N PRO A 9 6.69 5.39 10.63
CA PRO A 9 6.34 4.71 9.39
C PRO A 9 4.91 4.23 9.65
N PHE A 10 3.95 4.90 9.00
CA PHE A 10 2.74 4.19 8.62
C PHE A 10 3.23 2.90 7.98
N PRO A 11 2.64 1.73 8.31
CA PRO A 11 3.13 0.45 7.83
C PRO A 11 3.49 0.62 6.36
N ALA A 12 4.78 0.52 6.07
CA ALA A 12 5.29 0.72 4.74
C ALA A 12 4.54 -0.30 3.89
N ALA A 13 3.71 0.18 2.95
CA ALA A 13 3.05 -0.69 2.01
C ALA A 13 4.10 -1.64 1.45
N SER A 14 3.78 -2.93 1.46
CA SER A 14 4.67 -4.05 1.19
C SER A 14 5.80 -3.71 0.22
N ARG A 15 7.05 -3.94 0.67
CA ARG A 15 8.30 -3.75 -0.07
C ARG A 15 8.16 -4.23 -1.52
N ARG A 16 8.06 -3.27 -2.45
CA ARG A 16 7.88 -3.56 -3.88
C ARG A 16 9.18 -4.05 -4.49
N ALA A 17 9.13 -5.20 -5.16
CA ALA A 17 10.11 -5.57 -6.17
C ALA A 17 9.37 -5.63 -7.52
N GLN A 18 9.26 -4.50 -8.22
CA GLN A 18 8.74 -4.50 -9.59
C GLN A 18 9.90 -4.60 -10.57
N ARG A 19 9.97 -5.74 -11.26
CA ARG A 19 10.47 -5.84 -12.62
C ARG A 19 9.25 -5.93 -13.52
N ALA A 20 8.97 -4.89 -14.29
CA ALA A 20 8.20 -5.00 -15.53
C ALA A 20 8.61 -3.85 -16.43
N ALA A 21 9.34 -4.20 -17.48
CA ALA A 21 9.64 -3.30 -18.58
C ALA A 21 8.69 -3.65 -19.74
N ILE A 22 8.31 -2.61 -20.50
CA ILE A 22 7.85 -2.63 -21.89
C ILE A 22 6.39 -3.09 -22.12
N PHE A 23 5.43 -2.15 -22.12
CA PHE A 23 4.60 -1.82 -23.30
C PHE A 23 3.56 -0.72 -23.00
N SER A 24 3.84 0.51 -23.44
CA SER A 24 2.85 1.48 -23.95
C SER A 24 3.59 2.58 -24.72
N LEU A 25 4.30 2.14 -25.75
CA LEU A 25 4.95 3.00 -26.74
C LEU A 25 3.95 3.21 -27.89
N CYS A 26 3.02 4.17 -27.76
CA CYS A 26 2.28 4.73 -28.91
C CYS A 26 1.40 5.97 -28.60
N PHE A 27 1.33 6.49 -27.37
CA PHE A 27 0.53 7.70 -27.06
C PHE A 27 1.34 8.91 -26.54
N LEU A 28 2.67 8.86 -26.60
CA LEU A 28 3.59 9.79 -25.92
C LEU A 28 4.32 10.76 -26.88
N VAL A 29 3.65 11.35 -27.88
CA VAL A 29 4.33 12.26 -28.84
C VAL A 29 3.69 13.65 -28.98
N LEU A 30 2.74 14.06 -28.12
CA LEU A 30 2.14 15.40 -28.23
C LEU A 30 2.27 16.32 -27.01
N PHE A 31 3.04 15.93 -25.99
CA PHE A 31 3.36 16.79 -24.83
C PHE A 31 4.81 16.64 -24.35
N ALA A 32 5.78 16.56 -25.28
CA ALA A 32 7.19 16.72 -24.94
C ALA A 32 7.51 18.22 -24.76
N GLY A 33 6.96 18.81 -23.71
CA GLY A 33 7.72 19.85 -23.02
C GLY A 33 8.76 19.09 -22.20
N ASP A 34 10.04 19.26 -22.51
CA ASP A 34 11.12 18.71 -21.69
C ASP A 34 11.00 19.29 -20.28
N SER A 35 10.25 18.64 -19.39
CA SER A 35 10.36 18.94 -17.97
C SER A 35 11.75 18.45 -17.59
N THR A 36 12.69 19.36 -17.48
CA THR A 36 14.00 19.09 -16.88
C THR A 36 13.73 18.63 -15.46
N GLY A 37 13.85 17.31 -15.23
CA GLY A 37 13.59 16.70 -13.93
C GLY A 37 14.49 17.25 -12.83
N ALA A 38 14.22 16.84 -11.59
CA ALA A 38 15.09 17.11 -10.46
C ALA A 38 16.41 16.35 -10.61
N LEU A 39 17.53 17.06 -10.57
CA LEU A 39 18.86 16.45 -10.44
C LEU A 39 19.31 16.51 -8.97
N ILE A 40 19.33 15.35 -8.32
CA ILE A 40 19.62 15.24 -6.89
C ILE A 40 21.02 14.65 -6.73
N THR A 41 21.90 15.36 -6.04
CA THR A 41 23.21 14.79 -5.64
C THR A 41 23.17 14.39 -4.18
N LEU A 42 23.24 13.08 -3.91
CA LEU A 42 23.30 12.54 -2.56
C LEU A 42 24.76 12.46 -2.11
N HIS A 43 25.11 13.14 -1.03
CA HIS A 43 26.39 12.97 -0.33
C HIS A 43 26.15 12.28 1.00
N SER A 44 26.98 11.28 1.34
CA SER A 44 26.82 10.56 2.60
C SER A 44 28.13 10.43 3.35
N GLN A 45 28.14 10.76 4.65
CA GLN A 45 29.31 10.55 5.52
C GLN A 45 29.48 9.07 5.88
N THR A 46 28.38 8.33 5.98
CA THR A 46 28.34 6.89 6.27
C THR A 46 27.90 6.11 5.04
N ALA A 47 28.18 4.81 4.99
CA ALA A 47 27.68 3.97 3.90
C ALA A 47 26.17 3.74 4.08
N VAL A 48 25.37 4.07 3.07
CA VAL A 48 23.91 3.94 3.12
C VAL A 48 23.37 3.24 1.88
N SER A 49 22.30 2.46 2.07
CA SER A 49 21.47 1.95 0.99
C SER A 49 20.07 2.51 1.18
N LEU A 50 19.53 3.13 0.14
CA LEU A 50 18.24 3.79 0.18
C LEU A 50 17.46 3.61 -1.12
N GLU A 51 16.16 3.83 -1.02
CA GLU A 51 15.22 3.92 -2.12
C GLU A 51 14.55 5.30 -2.08
N LEU A 52 14.51 6.00 -3.21
CA LEU A 52 13.71 7.20 -3.39
C LEU A 52 12.36 6.78 -3.95
N VAL A 53 11.31 7.10 -3.21
CA VAL A 53 9.94 6.72 -3.50
C VAL A 53 9.12 7.98 -3.82
N GLY A 54 8.30 7.92 -4.86
CA GLY A 54 7.30 8.94 -5.20
C GLY A 54 5.88 8.38 -5.10
N TYR A 55 4.90 9.19 -5.48
CA TYR A 55 3.49 8.84 -5.40
C TYR A 55 2.70 9.34 -6.62
N ASP A 56 1.68 8.57 -7.00
CA ASP A 56 0.64 9.01 -7.92
C ASP A 56 -0.71 8.62 -7.34
N GLY A 57 -1.38 9.59 -6.71
CA GLY A 57 -2.62 9.40 -5.98
C GLY A 57 -2.45 8.47 -4.77
N LEU A 58 -3.00 7.26 -4.86
CA LEU A 58 -2.90 6.24 -3.81
C LEU A 58 -1.75 5.25 -4.05
N ASP A 59 -1.13 5.32 -5.22
CA ASP A 59 -0.02 4.46 -5.59
C ASP A 59 1.33 5.03 -5.18
N GLU A 60 2.23 4.12 -4.82
CA GLU A 60 3.63 4.38 -4.57
C GLU A 60 4.44 4.07 -5.84
N ILE A 61 5.50 4.80 -6.13
CA ILE A 61 6.35 4.52 -7.28
C ILE A 61 7.83 4.56 -6.88
N SER A 62 8.59 3.53 -7.26
CA SER A 62 10.04 3.53 -7.03
C SER A 62 10.69 4.45 -8.06
N LEU A 63 11.27 5.56 -7.61
CA LEU A 63 11.93 6.53 -8.48
C LEU A 63 13.39 6.14 -8.72
N ALA A 64 14.09 5.73 -7.66
CA ALA A 64 15.48 5.30 -7.76
C ALA A 64 15.90 4.43 -6.56
N ARG A 65 16.91 3.58 -6.77
CA ARG A 65 17.60 2.86 -5.70
C ARG A 65 19.07 3.20 -5.74
N ALA A 66 19.63 3.56 -4.59
CA ALA A 66 20.99 4.04 -4.49
C ALA A 66 21.75 3.36 -3.36
N LYS A 67 23.04 3.10 -3.62
CA LYS A 67 24.02 2.75 -2.59
C LYS A 67 25.10 3.81 -2.58
N VAL A 68 25.20 4.56 -1.49
CA VAL A 68 26.19 5.64 -1.35
C VAL A 68 27.29 5.14 -0.40
N PRO A 69 28.55 5.05 -0.85
CA PRO A 69 29.64 4.68 0.04
C PRO A 69 29.93 5.79 1.05
N ALA A 70 30.59 5.45 2.16
CA ALA A 70 30.98 6.41 3.17
C ALA A 70 31.93 7.47 2.58
N GLY A 71 31.62 8.75 2.81
CA GLY A 71 32.32 9.90 2.23
C GLY A 71 32.08 10.09 0.72
N GLY A 72 31.21 9.26 0.11
CA GLY A 72 30.94 9.27 -1.32
C GLY A 72 29.72 10.08 -1.71
N SER A 73 29.46 10.10 -3.02
CA SER A 73 28.24 10.67 -3.59
C SER A 73 27.67 9.83 -4.73
N VAL A 74 26.39 10.04 -5.00
CA VAL A 74 25.70 9.50 -6.17
C VAL A 74 24.68 10.53 -6.65
N THR A 75 24.47 10.60 -7.95
CA THR A 75 23.47 11.48 -8.56
C THR A 75 22.27 10.67 -9.00
N ILE A 76 21.08 11.19 -8.73
CA ILE A 76 19.79 10.65 -9.18
C ILE A 76 19.16 11.70 -10.08
N ASP A 77 18.80 11.29 -11.29
CA ASP A 77 18.02 12.09 -12.23
C ASP A 77 16.60 11.54 -12.26
N THR A 78 15.61 12.39 -11.99
CA THR A 78 14.20 12.00 -12.01
C THR A 78 13.31 13.10 -12.54
N ALA A 79 12.43 12.78 -13.49
CA ALA A 79 11.38 13.68 -13.97
C ALA A 79 10.22 13.86 -12.95
N TYR A 80 10.29 13.20 -11.79
CA TYR A 80 9.24 13.28 -10.78
C TYR A 80 9.22 14.66 -10.09
N ASN A 81 8.04 15.25 -10.01
CA ASN A 81 7.83 16.58 -9.43
C ASN A 81 6.73 16.49 -8.35
N GLY A 82 7.12 16.59 -7.08
CA GLY A 82 6.24 16.36 -5.93
C GLY A 82 7.00 16.07 -4.63
N LEU A 83 6.33 15.47 -3.65
CA LEU A 83 6.95 14.97 -2.43
C LEU A 83 7.39 13.52 -2.64
N GLY A 84 8.70 13.29 -2.64
CA GLY A 84 9.28 11.96 -2.52
C GLY A 84 9.57 11.61 -1.05
N VAL A 85 9.89 10.35 -0.80
CA VAL A 85 10.34 9.85 0.49
C VAL A 85 11.61 9.04 0.27
N LEU A 86 12.68 9.42 0.96
CA LEU A 86 13.88 8.60 1.08
C LEU A 86 13.63 7.52 2.11
N VAL A 87 13.73 6.25 1.71
CA VAL A 87 13.56 5.08 2.58
C VAL A 87 14.90 4.38 2.72
N PHE A 88 15.47 4.40 3.93
CA PHE A 88 16.72 3.74 4.23
C PHE A 88 16.49 2.25 4.53
N ALA A 89 17.49 1.40 4.25
CA ALA A 89 17.41 -0.04 4.53
C ALA A 89 17.12 -0.37 6.01
N GLY A 90 17.47 0.53 6.94
CA GLY A 90 17.17 0.43 8.37
C GLY A 90 15.73 0.78 8.76
N GLY A 91 14.89 1.21 7.82
CA GLY A 91 13.48 1.56 8.02
C GLY A 91 13.22 3.04 8.31
N GLN A 92 14.26 3.85 8.52
CA GLN A 92 14.12 5.30 8.63
C GLN A 92 13.69 5.90 7.31
N SER A 93 12.84 6.91 7.37
CA SER A 93 12.33 7.59 6.19
C SER A 93 12.26 9.10 6.35
N TYR A 94 12.52 9.81 5.27
CA TYR A 94 12.61 11.27 5.26
C TYR A 94 11.93 11.84 4.00
N PRO A 95 10.95 12.73 4.15
CA PRO A 95 10.30 13.39 3.01
C PRO A 95 11.28 14.32 2.30
N VAL A 96 11.24 14.36 0.97
CA VAL A 96 12.06 15.27 0.15
C VAL A 96 11.17 15.87 -0.92
N ILE A 97 11.15 17.19 -1.01
CA ILE A 97 10.45 17.92 -2.08
C ILE A 97 11.33 17.88 -3.33
N LEU A 98 10.78 17.33 -4.40
CA LEU A 98 11.41 17.18 -5.71
C LEU A 98 10.76 18.17 -6.68
N ARG A 99 11.56 19.14 -7.14
CA ARG A 99 11.18 20.20 -8.08
C ARG A 99 12.23 20.29 -9.17
N ASP A 100 12.00 21.15 -10.14
CA ASP A 100 12.90 21.34 -11.29
C ASP A 100 14.27 21.97 -10.90
N GLU A 101 14.48 22.23 -9.60
CA GLU A 101 15.72 22.72 -9.02
C GLU A 101 16.70 21.56 -8.77
N SER A 102 17.94 21.69 -9.25
CA SER A 102 19.02 20.79 -8.85
C SER A 102 19.49 21.11 -7.43
N PHE A 103 19.64 20.09 -6.58
CA PHE A 103 20.11 20.29 -5.21
C PHE A 103 20.98 19.15 -4.70
N THR A 104 21.73 19.47 -3.65
CA THR A 104 22.56 18.50 -2.94
C THR A 104 21.91 18.15 -1.61
N LEU A 105 21.81 16.85 -1.34
CA LEU A 105 21.30 16.29 -0.09
C LEU A 105 22.45 15.64 0.67
N HIS A 106 22.69 16.11 1.89
CA HIS A 106 23.77 15.63 2.75
C HIS A 106 23.19 14.72 3.84
N ILE A 107 23.74 13.51 3.92
CA ILE A 107 23.38 12.47 4.87
C ILE A 107 24.55 12.29 5.84
N GLU A 108 24.35 12.66 7.10
CA GLU A 108 25.32 12.35 8.16
C GLU A 108 25.25 10.85 8.49
N ASP A 109 24.06 10.39 8.87
CA ASP A 109 23.73 9.00 9.11
C ASP A 109 22.24 8.74 8.79
N ALA A 110 21.86 7.47 8.71
CA ALA A 110 20.48 7.08 8.37
C ALA A 110 19.46 7.38 9.49
N ALA A 111 19.90 7.72 10.70
CA ALA A 111 19.03 8.01 11.85
C ALA A 111 18.74 9.50 12.02
N ARG A 112 19.44 10.38 11.29
CA ARG A 112 19.25 11.83 11.32
C ARG A 112 18.57 12.36 10.05
N PRO A 113 17.74 13.41 10.17
CA PRO A 113 17.26 14.15 9.02
C PRO A 113 18.40 14.61 8.11
N PRO A 114 18.25 14.51 6.78
CA PRO A 114 19.23 15.07 5.86
C PRO A 114 19.22 16.60 5.92
N SER A 115 20.33 17.21 5.50
CA SER A 115 20.40 18.64 5.21
C SER A 115 20.51 18.87 3.71
N PHE A 116 20.18 20.08 3.28
CA PHE A 116 20.03 20.41 1.86
C PHE A 116 20.93 21.59 1.51
N THR A 117 21.36 21.66 0.26
CA THR A 117 22.03 22.82 -0.32
C THR A 117 21.46 23.04 -1.71
N GLY A 118 20.96 24.24 -1.96
CA GLY A 118 20.35 24.59 -3.25
C GLY A 118 18.89 24.14 -3.39
N SER A 119 18.19 23.87 -2.28
CA SER A 119 16.74 23.63 -2.29
C SER A 119 16.04 24.40 -1.17
N ASN A 120 15.55 25.59 -1.50
CA ASN A 120 14.85 26.45 -0.55
C ASN A 120 13.57 25.77 -0.03
N ALA A 121 12.88 25.00 -0.88
CA ALA A 121 11.66 24.28 -0.51
C ALA A 121 11.93 23.25 0.61
N ASN A 122 12.98 22.43 0.47
CA ASN A 122 13.35 21.45 1.49
C ASN A 122 13.87 22.13 2.78
N GLU A 123 14.73 23.14 2.65
CA GLU A 123 15.24 23.89 3.81
C GLU A 123 14.09 24.52 4.60
N HIS A 124 13.13 25.17 3.93
CA HIS A 124 11.95 25.75 4.54
C HIS A 124 11.07 24.68 5.20
N PHE A 125 10.79 23.58 4.48
CA PHE A 125 9.98 22.47 4.98
C PHE A 125 10.56 21.91 6.29
N TYR A 126 11.86 21.59 6.32
CA TYR A 126 12.51 21.04 7.50
C TYR A 126 12.66 22.05 8.65
N ALA A 127 12.90 23.32 8.36
CA ALA A 127 12.95 24.37 9.38
C ALA A 127 11.60 24.50 10.11
N ARG A 128 10.49 24.53 9.36
CA ARG A 128 9.12 24.57 9.91
C ARG A 128 8.78 23.32 10.70
N MET A 129 9.08 22.14 10.14
CA MET A 129 8.88 20.85 10.81
C MET A 129 9.61 20.72 12.14
N SER A 130 10.77 21.39 12.27
CA SER A 130 11.60 21.38 13.47
C SER A 130 11.29 22.52 14.45
N GLY A 131 10.30 23.38 14.17
CA GLY A 131 9.98 24.55 14.97
C GLY A 131 11.00 25.68 14.90
N LYS A 132 11.91 25.67 13.91
CA LYS A 132 12.96 26.67 13.68
C LYS A 132 12.54 27.69 12.63
N GLU A 133 11.32 28.23 12.77
CA GLU A 133 10.68 29.04 11.73
C GLU A 133 11.44 30.33 11.38
N LYS A 134 12.24 30.85 12.32
CA LYS A 134 13.07 32.05 12.13
C LYS A 134 14.25 31.86 11.17
N GLU A 135 14.59 30.61 10.85
CA GLU A 135 15.67 30.25 9.93
C GLU A 135 15.15 30.03 8.50
N ALA A 136 13.83 30.11 8.28
CA ALA A 136 13.23 29.85 6.99
C ALA A 136 13.27 31.11 6.10
N GLY A 137 13.73 30.97 4.85
CA GLY A 137 13.83 32.06 3.88
C GLY A 137 12.50 32.76 3.56
N PRO A 138 12.55 33.95 2.93
CA PRO A 138 11.43 34.90 2.90
C PRO A 138 10.25 34.55 1.97
N ASP A 139 10.37 33.57 1.08
CA ASP A 139 9.27 33.15 0.20
C ASP A 139 9.12 31.63 0.21
N PRO A 140 8.10 31.09 0.89
CA PRO A 140 7.90 29.65 0.94
C PRO A 140 7.31 29.14 -0.38
N ASP A 141 7.95 28.13 -0.95
CA ASP A 141 7.38 27.35 -2.05
C ASP A 141 5.93 26.93 -1.71
N GLY A 142 4.99 27.22 -2.61
CA GLY A 142 3.56 27.03 -2.35
C GLY A 142 3.19 25.59 -2.04
N PHE A 143 3.95 24.63 -2.59
CA PHE A 143 3.75 23.23 -2.26
C PHE A 143 4.38 22.81 -0.95
N ALA A 144 5.56 23.33 -0.59
CA ALA A 144 6.10 23.16 0.75
C ALA A 144 5.08 23.63 1.82
N LEU A 145 4.42 24.77 1.59
CA LEU A 145 3.31 25.23 2.44
C LEU A 145 2.15 24.23 2.48
N LEU A 146 1.71 23.73 1.32
CA LEU A 146 0.64 22.74 1.26
C LEU A 146 0.99 21.46 2.05
N MET A 147 2.23 20.97 1.96
CA MET A 147 2.69 19.81 2.74
C MET A 147 2.67 20.09 4.24
N ILE A 148 3.09 21.28 4.66
CA ILE A 148 3.03 21.72 6.06
C ILE A 148 1.58 21.79 6.55
N GLN A 149 0.69 22.42 5.79
CA GLN A 149 -0.74 22.51 6.12
C GLN A 149 -1.37 21.13 6.22
N THR A 150 -1.05 20.23 5.28
CA THR A 150 -1.56 18.86 5.30
C THR A 150 -1.10 18.10 6.53
N LYS A 151 0.16 18.26 6.93
CA LYS A 151 0.66 17.68 8.17
C LYS A 151 -0.05 18.26 9.39
N GLN A 152 -0.20 19.58 9.49
CA GLN A 152 -0.90 20.21 10.61
C GLN A 152 -2.34 19.68 10.71
N LEU A 153 -3.00 19.49 9.57
CA LEU A 153 -4.32 18.87 9.50
C LEU A 153 -4.31 17.43 10.02
N LEU A 154 -3.33 16.60 9.63
CA LEU A 154 -3.14 15.25 10.17
C LEU A 154 -2.94 15.28 11.70
N ASP A 155 -2.03 16.12 12.19
CA ASP A 155 -1.68 16.21 13.62
C ASP A 155 -2.88 16.69 14.47
N SER A 156 -3.78 17.51 13.89
CA SER A 156 -5.00 17.99 14.56
C SER A 156 -6.01 16.90 14.91
N SER A 157 -5.87 15.70 14.34
CA SER A 157 -6.78 14.57 14.63
C SER A 157 -6.56 13.92 16.00
N SER A 158 -5.41 14.17 16.64
CA SER A 158 -5.06 13.58 17.95
C SER A 158 -5.98 14.04 19.10
N ALA A 159 -6.67 15.17 18.94
CA ALA A 159 -7.54 15.77 19.95
C ALA A 159 -8.98 15.25 19.92
N ILE A 160 -9.36 14.40 18.98
CA ILE A 160 -10.76 13.92 18.82
C ILE A 160 -11.14 13.01 19.98
N ARG A 161 -12.31 13.27 20.57
CA ARG A 161 -12.88 12.49 21.69
C ARG A 161 -14.30 12.03 21.43
N THR A 162 -15.04 12.70 20.55
CA THR A 162 -16.47 12.42 20.31
C THR A 162 -16.74 12.00 18.87
N ILE A 163 -17.87 11.32 18.65
CA ILE A 163 -18.38 10.95 17.31
C ILE A 163 -18.67 12.20 16.46
N GLY A 164 -19.10 13.29 17.10
CA GLY A 164 -19.33 14.58 16.42
C GLY A 164 -18.05 15.19 15.87
N GLU A 165 -17.01 15.28 16.70
CA GLU A 165 -15.68 15.75 16.29
C GLU A 165 -15.05 14.87 15.21
N LEU A 166 -15.20 13.54 15.34
CA LEU A 166 -14.75 12.58 14.33
C LEU A 166 -15.40 12.85 12.97
N SER A 167 -16.72 13.03 12.99
CA SER A 167 -17.52 13.29 11.79
C SER A 167 -17.15 14.64 11.16
N ALA A 168 -16.89 15.67 11.97
CA ALA A 168 -16.41 16.97 11.52
C ALA A 168 -15.02 16.87 10.89
N LYS A 169 -14.06 16.22 11.55
CA LYS A 169 -12.69 16.06 11.04
C LYS A 169 -12.64 15.25 9.74
N LYS A 170 -13.47 14.21 9.61
CA LYS A 170 -13.60 13.44 8.35
C LYS A 170 -14.06 14.31 7.19
N LYS A 171 -15.07 15.15 7.41
CA LYS A 171 -15.55 16.10 6.40
C LYS A 171 -14.48 17.12 6.02
N GLU A 172 -13.72 17.60 7.01
CA GLU A 172 -12.59 18.51 6.78
C GLU A 172 -11.50 17.84 5.93
N PHE A 173 -11.08 16.60 6.24
CA PHE A 173 -10.12 15.84 5.44
C PHE A 173 -10.62 15.64 4.00
N GLN A 174 -11.88 15.26 3.85
CA GLN A 174 -12.51 15.02 2.55
C GLN A 174 -12.60 16.30 1.71
N ALA A 175 -12.99 17.42 2.32
CA ALA A 175 -13.01 18.72 1.65
C ALA A 175 -11.61 19.15 1.23
N PHE A 176 -10.63 19.04 2.14
CA PHE A 176 -9.24 19.40 1.85
C PHE A 176 -8.67 18.58 0.70
N VAL A 177 -8.85 17.25 0.70
CA VAL A 177 -8.38 16.39 -0.40
C VAL A 177 -9.08 16.73 -1.70
N ARG A 178 -10.41 16.90 -1.71
CA ARG A 178 -11.16 17.28 -2.91
C ARG A 178 -10.64 18.57 -3.53
N ASP A 179 -10.36 19.57 -2.70
CA ASP A 179 -10.01 20.91 -3.16
C ASP A 179 -8.52 21.00 -3.56
N GLN A 180 -7.66 20.09 -3.06
CA GLN A 180 -6.20 20.12 -3.28
C GLN A 180 -5.66 18.87 -4.02
N TYR A 181 -6.53 18.00 -4.54
CA TYR A 181 -6.14 16.67 -5.04
C TYR A 181 -4.99 16.73 -6.06
N GLU A 182 -5.08 17.58 -7.08
CA GLU A 182 -4.08 17.64 -8.16
C GLU A 182 -2.68 18.03 -7.66
N GLN A 183 -2.59 18.78 -6.56
CA GLN A 183 -1.30 19.09 -5.94
C GLN A 183 -0.86 17.94 -5.03
N LEU A 184 -1.79 17.35 -4.25
CA LEU A 184 -1.47 16.29 -3.30
C LEU A 184 -1.17 14.94 -3.94
N ARG A 185 -1.65 14.65 -5.16
CA ARG A 185 -1.50 13.34 -5.81
C ARG A 185 -0.03 12.93 -6.01
N HIS A 186 0.89 13.89 -6.10
CA HIS A 186 2.32 13.63 -6.16
C HIS A 186 2.97 13.66 -4.77
N SER A 187 2.27 13.16 -3.75
CA SER A 187 2.75 13.03 -2.37
C SER A 187 2.05 11.86 -1.67
N ASP A 188 2.60 11.41 -0.54
CA ASP A 188 1.93 10.41 0.29
C ASP A 188 0.78 10.99 1.13
N MET A 189 0.48 12.28 1.00
CA MET A 189 -0.46 12.97 1.87
C MET A 189 -1.91 12.55 1.64
N VAL A 190 -2.31 12.25 0.40
CA VAL A 190 -3.67 11.70 0.12
C VAL A 190 -3.85 10.39 0.88
N ARG A 191 -2.88 9.47 0.75
CA ARG A 191 -2.85 8.19 1.45
C ARG A 191 -2.94 8.40 2.97
N ARG A 192 -2.09 9.26 3.53
CA ARG A 192 -2.09 9.55 4.98
C ARG A 192 -3.42 10.10 5.48
N LEU A 193 -4.05 11.03 4.75
CA LEU A 193 -5.35 11.59 5.14
C LEU A 193 -6.46 10.54 5.10
N VAL A 194 -6.48 9.70 4.06
CA VAL A 194 -7.42 8.57 3.97
C VAL A 194 -7.18 7.60 5.12
N ALA A 195 -5.94 7.13 5.32
CA ALA A 195 -5.57 6.22 6.41
C ALA A 195 -5.96 6.76 7.78
N GLN A 196 -5.57 8.00 8.07
CA GLN A 196 -5.88 8.66 9.33
C GLN A 196 -7.39 8.73 9.55
N SER A 197 -8.19 8.98 8.51
CA SER A 197 -9.66 8.98 8.63
C SER A 197 -10.29 7.66 9.10
N PHE A 198 -9.65 6.52 8.78
CA PHE A 198 -10.06 5.21 9.26
C PHE A 198 -9.51 4.93 10.66
N MET A 199 -8.24 5.28 10.91
CA MET A 199 -7.62 5.11 12.23
C MET A 199 -8.30 5.95 13.33
N MET A 200 -8.81 7.14 13.00
CA MET A 200 -9.54 7.97 13.96
C MET A 200 -10.75 7.25 14.58
N HIS A 201 -11.34 6.27 13.90
CA HIS A 201 -12.42 5.47 14.48
C HIS A 201 -11.96 4.61 15.66
N GLU A 202 -10.69 4.23 15.73
CA GLU A 202 -10.18 3.34 16.78
C GLU A 202 -9.95 4.06 18.10
N TYR A 203 -9.77 5.38 18.03
CA TYR A 203 -9.55 6.23 19.20
C TYR A 203 -10.83 6.87 19.73
N VAL A 204 -11.97 6.66 19.04
CA VAL A 204 -13.27 7.21 19.44
C VAL A 204 -14.10 6.13 20.10
N GLU A 205 -14.64 6.48 21.27
CA GLU A 205 -15.48 5.58 22.02
C GLU A 205 -16.86 5.47 21.37
N TYR A 206 -17.18 4.29 20.85
CA TYR A 206 -18.51 3.97 20.31
C TYR A 206 -19.52 3.56 21.38
N HIS A 207 -19.10 3.51 22.65
CA HIS A 207 -19.99 3.18 23.76
C HIS A 207 -21.08 4.24 23.90
N SER A 208 -22.29 3.77 24.11
CA SER A 208 -23.41 4.60 24.54
C SER A 208 -24.14 3.82 25.63
N ALA A 209 -24.63 4.53 26.65
CA ALA A 209 -25.33 3.88 27.77
C ALA A 209 -26.45 2.98 27.23
N GLY A 210 -26.47 1.71 27.68
CA GLY A 210 -27.47 0.72 27.26
C GLY A 210 -27.22 0.01 25.93
N VAL A 211 -26.13 0.29 25.21
CA VAL A 211 -25.80 -0.40 23.95
C VAL A 211 -24.93 -1.64 24.25
N PRO A 212 -25.33 -2.86 23.85
CA PRO A 212 -24.53 -4.05 24.05
C PRO A 212 -23.28 -4.05 23.15
N ALA A 213 -22.27 -4.84 23.52
CA ALA A 213 -21.02 -4.97 22.76
C ALA A 213 -21.23 -5.34 21.27
N THR A 214 -22.25 -6.15 20.98
CA THR A 214 -22.65 -6.48 19.60
C THR A 214 -23.10 -5.25 18.83
N GLY A 215 -23.87 -4.36 19.45
CA GLY A 215 -24.30 -3.10 18.85
C GLY A 215 -23.14 -2.14 18.57
N ILE A 216 -22.14 -2.10 19.46
CA ILE A 216 -20.91 -1.31 19.26
C ILE A 216 -20.13 -1.84 18.05
N LYS A 217 -19.96 -3.17 17.96
CA LYS A 217 -19.29 -3.82 16.83
C LYS A 217 -19.97 -3.49 15.49
N VAL A 218 -21.30 -3.61 15.44
CA VAL A 218 -22.07 -3.30 14.22
C VAL A 218 -21.91 -1.84 13.80
N ARG A 219 -22.02 -0.89 14.75
CA ARG A 219 -21.81 0.54 14.47
C ARG A 219 -20.42 0.84 13.93
N TYR A 220 -19.39 0.20 14.49
CA TYR A 220 -18.03 0.36 14.01
C TYR A 220 -17.89 -0.17 12.57
N GLN A 221 -18.44 -1.36 12.29
CA GLN A 221 -18.45 -1.95 10.94
C GLN A 221 -19.16 -1.05 9.91
N GLU A 222 -20.33 -0.52 10.26
CA GLU A 222 -21.07 0.43 9.41
C GLU A 222 -20.26 1.71 9.16
N ALA A 223 -19.59 2.24 10.19
CA ALA A 223 -18.75 3.42 10.07
C ALA A 223 -17.56 3.21 9.12
N VAL A 224 -16.95 2.02 9.13
CA VAL A 224 -15.90 1.63 8.18
C VAL A 224 -16.46 1.64 6.75
N LEU A 225 -17.59 0.96 6.50
CA LEU A 225 -18.20 0.89 5.18
C LEU A 225 -18.63 2.27 4.66
N GLN A 226 -19.21 3.10 5.52
CA GLN A 226 -19.55 4.49 5.18
C GLN A 226 -18.30 5.32 4.89
N GLY A 227 -17.20 5.07 5.61
CA GLY A 227 -15.90 5.69 5.35
C GLY A 227 -15.42 5.40 3.93
N VAL A 228 -15.46 4.14 3.49
CA VAL A 228 -15.08 3.74 2.12
C VAL A 228 -15.98 4.43 1.09
N ALA A 229 -17.31 4.39 1.28
CA ALA A 229 -18.25 5.04 0.37
C ALA A 229 -18.02 6.56 0.26
N SER A 230 -17.68 7.21 1.38
CA SER A 230 -17.42 8.65 1.39
C SER A 230 -16.11 9.01 0.66
N TRP A 231 -15.06 8.19 0.81
CA TRP A 231 -13.82 8.40 0.06
C TRP A 231 -13.95 8.10 -1.42
N LEU A 232 -14.77 7.10 -1.80
CA LEU A 232 -15.15 6.90 -3.20
C LEU A 232 -15.80 8.16 -3.78
N ALA A 233 -16.74 8.79 -3.06
CA ALA A 233 -17.38 10.02 -3.53
C ALA A 233 -16.39 11.19 -3.73
N VAL A 234 -15.27 11.21 -2.98
CA VAL A 234 -14.23 12.25 -3.08
C VAL A 234 -13.22 11.95 -4.19
N LEU A 235 -12.78 10.70 -4.30
CA LEU A 235 -11.62 10.32 -5.11
C LEU A 235 -11.97 9.78 -6.50
N VAL A 236 -13.20 9.27 -6.72
CA VAL A 236 -13.63 8.76 -8.04
C VAL A 236 -13.47 9.75 -9.19
N PRO A 237 -13.62 11.08 -9.01
CA PRO A 237 -13.32 12.03 -10.08
C PRO A 237 -11.87 11.97 -10.57
N HIS A 238 -10.94 11.43 -9.77
CA HIS A 238 -9.51 11.46 -10.05
C HIS A 238 -8.84 10.09 -10.12
N LEU A 239 -9.43 9.06 -9.49
CA LEU A 239 -8.87 7.72 -9.38
C LEU A 239 -9.91 6.64 -9.73
N PRO A 240 -9.48 5.53 -10.34
CA PRO A 240 -10.31 4.35 -10.50
C PRO A 240 -10.85 3.84 -9.16
N ARG A 241 -12.13 3.45 -9.15
CA ARG A 241 -12.82 2.93 -7.95
C ARG A 241 -12.07 1.78 -7.27
N HIS A 242 -11.50 0.88 -8.07
CA HIS A 242 -10.80 -0.30 -7.57
C HIS A 242 -9.51 0.03 -6.83
N GLU A 243 -8.77 1.08 -7.23
CA GLU A 243 -7.58 1.54 -6.51
C GLU A 243 -7.96 2.08 -5.13
N ILE A 244 -9.04 2.85 -5.04
CA ILE A 244 -9.55 3.40 -3.78
C ILE A 244 -9.99 2.29 -2.83
N VAL A 245 -10.74 1.30 -3.33
CA VAL A 245 -11.21 0.17 -2.53
C VAL A 245 -10.03 -0.71 -2.10
N ASN A 246 -9.09 -1.04 -2.99
CA ASN A 246 -7.91 -1.82 -2.65
C ASN A 246 -7.02 -1.12 -1.60
N TYR A 247 -6.87 0.20 -1.69
CA TYR A 247 -6.17 0.95 -0.66
C TYR A 247 -6.89 0.85 0.69
N CYS A 248 -8.22 1.02 0.72
CA CYS A 248 -8.99 0.87 1.96
C CYS A 248 -8.90 -0.57 2.54
N LEU A 249 -8.87 -1.59 1.68
CA LEU A 249 -8.66 -2.97 2.08
C LEU A 249 -7.29 -3.17 2.73
N SER A 250 -6.23 -2.60 2.14
CA SER A 250 -4.86 -2.75 2.63
C SER A 250 -4.70 -2.18 4.04
N LEU A 251 -5.35 -1.05 4.37
CA LEU A 251 -5.32 -0.44 5.70
C LEU A 251 -5.71 -1.41 6.83
N TYR A 252 -6.69 -2.28 6.57
CA TYR A 252 -7.13 -3.28 7.54
C TYR A 252 -6.37 -4.59 7.43
N TYR A 253 -6.08 -5.02 6.20
CA TYR A 253 -5.38 -6.28 5.95
C TYR A 253 -3.95 -6.27 6.54
N GLU A 254 -3.17 -5.21 6.30
CA GLU A 254 -1.79 -5.08 6.78
C GLU A 254 -1.70 -5.07 8.32
N ARG A 255 -2.80 -4.72 8.98
CA ARG A 255 -2.93 -4.73 10.44
C ARG A 255 -3.55 -6.02 10.98
N SER A 256 -3.63 -7.06 10.15
CA SER A 256 -4.25 -8.36 10.44
C SER A 256 -5.73 -8.28 10.82
N MET A 257 -6.42 -7.18 10.50
CA MET A 257 -7.86 -6.99 10.73
C MET A 257 -8.68 -7.55 9.56
N VAL A 258 -8.39 -8.79 9.17
CA VAL A 258 -8.91 -9.44 7.95
C VAL A 258 -10.44 -9.47 7.92
N THR A 259 -11.12 -9.55 9.07
CA THR A 259 -12.59 -9.53 9.12
C THR A 259 -13.18 -8.21 8.62
N LEU A 260 -12.52 -7.08 8.86
CA LEU A 260 -12.96 -5.77 8.35
C LEU A 260 -12.59 -5.60 6.88
N ALA A 261 -11.40 -6.06 6.49
CA ALA A 261 -11.03 -6.07 5.07
C ALA A 261 -12.00 -6.93 4.26
N ALA A 262 -12.37 -8.13 4.75
CA ALA A 262 -13.36 -8.99 4.12
C ALA A 262 -14.74 -8.33 4.03
N LEU A 263 -15.17 -7.62 5.08
CA LEU A 263 -16.43 -6.86 5.08
C LEU A 263 -16.43 -5.78 3.97
N ILE A 264 -15.33 -5.05 3.79
CA ILE A 264 -15.19 -4.08 2.71
C ILE A 264 -15.25 -4.78 1.35
N ALA A 265 -14.50 -5.87 1.17
CA ALA A 265 -14.44 -6.59 -0.10
C ALA A 265 -15.82 -7.14 -0.50
N ASP A 266 -16.59 -7.67 0.45
CA ASP A 266 -17.96 -8.16 0.25
C ASP A 266 -18.92 -7.01 -0.13
N ARG A 267 -18.84 -5.88 0.58
CA ARG A 267 -19.72 -4.73 0.32
C ARG A 267 -19.45 -4.07 -1.03
N PHE A 268 -18.20 -4.06 -1.47
CA PHE A 268 -17.70 -3.38 -2.68
C PHE A 268 -17.14 -4.40 -3.69
N GLN A 269 -17.79 -5.56 -3.84
CA GLN A 269 -17.32 -6.67 -4.67
C GLN A 269 -16.96 -6.29 -6.12
N ASP A 270 -17.68 -5.35 -6.73
CA ASP A 270 -17.47 -4.92 -8.12
C ASP A 270 -16.21 -4.05 -8.27
N ASP A 271 -15.73 -3.48 -7.16
CA ASP A 271 -14.55 -2.62 -7.09
C ASP A 271 -13.37 -3.30 -6.37
N ALA A 272 -13.61 -4.35 -5.58
CA ALA A 272 -12.60 -5.10 -4.83
C ALA A 272 -11.87 -6.12 -5.71
N PHE A 273 -11.17 -5.63 -6.74
CA PHE A 273 -10.41 -6.46 -7.68
C PHE A 273 -9.13 -5.76 -8.12
N CYS A 274 -8.19 -6.53 -8.66
CA CYS A 274 -7.01 -6.00 -9.33
C CYS A 274 -7.10 -6.30 -10.82
N PRO A 275 -6.92 -5.28 -11.69
CA PRO A 275 -7.10 -5.44 -13.12
C PRO A 275 -6.04 -6.37 -13.71
N GLY A 276 -6.45 -7.12 -14.72
CA GLY A 276 -5.61 -8.04 -15.46
C GLY A 276 -6.42 -8.79 -16.51
N VAL A 277 -5.78 -9.69 -17.24
CA VAL A 277 -6.43 -10.54 -18.24
C VAL A 277 -7.14 -11.71 -17.56
N SER A 278 -8.29 -12.08 -18.13
CA SER A 278 -8.97 -13.31 -17.77
C SER A 278 -8.33 -14.46 -18.55
N ARG A 279 -7.72 -15.41 -17.82
CA ARG A 279 -7.20 -16.64 -18.40
C ARG A 279 -8.16 -17.79 -18.12
N GLU A 280 -8.63 -18.43 -19.18
CA GLU A 280 -9.66 -19.48 -19.10
C GLU A 280 -9.09 -20.86 -18.74
N LYS A 281 -7.81 -21.12 -19.06
CA LYS A 281 -7.19 -22.43 -18.89
C LYS A 281 -5.92 -22.38 -18.06
N TRP A 282 -5.87 -23.25 -17.06
CA TRP A 282 -4.77 -23.37 -16.12
C TRP A 282 -4.23 -24.80 -16.14
N THR A 283 -2.92 -24.93 -16.09
CA THR A 283 -2.22 -26.23 -16.07
C THR A 283 -1.39 -26.33 -14.81
N PHE A 284 -1.67 -27.34 -13.99
CA PHE A 284 -0.96 -27.60 -12.75
C PHE A 284 -0.35 -29.01 -12.82
N PRO A 285 0.97 -29.11 -13.09
CA PRO A 285 1.60 -30.42 -13.22
C PRO A 285 1.57 -31.17 -11.86
N PRO A 286 1.37 -32.50 -11.84
CA PRO A 286 1.38 -33.28 -10.59
C PRO A 286 2.65 -33.10 -9.75
N GLY A 287 3.79 -32.85 -10.42
CA GLY A 287 5.10 -32.60 -9.83
C GLY A 287 5.36 -31.15 -9.39
N LEU A 288 4.36 -30.27 -9.45
CA LEU A 288 4.47 -28.87 -9.01
C LEU A 288 4.94 -28.81 -7.56
N SER A 289 5.97 -28.02 -7.32
CA SER A 289 6.53 -27.82 -5.97
C SER A 289 5.63 -26.94 -5.12
N VAL A 290 5.30 -27.42 -3.92
CA VAL A 290 4.55 -26.67 -2.91
C VAL A 290 5.24 -26.77 -1.56
N THR A 291 5.21 -25.69 -0.79
CA THR A 291 5.83 -25.59 0.53
C THR A 291 4.82 -25.14 1.59
N GLY A 292 5.08 -25.50 2.84
CA GLY A 292 4.35 -24.98 4.00
C GLY A 292 4.69 -23.52 4.30
N ALA A 293 4.00 -22.94 5.29
CA ALA A 293 4.19 -21.55 5.69
C ALA A 293 5.60 -21.22 6.25
N GLU A 294 6.29 -22.23 6.80
CA GLU A 294 7.69 -22.09 7.27
C GLU A 294 8.69 -22.11 6.11
N GLY A 295 8.26 -22.42 4.88
CA GLY A 295 9.08 -22.45 3.69
C GLY A 295 10.07 -23.61 3.59
N SER A 296 10.22 -24.44 4.63
CA SER A 296 11.23 -25.53 4.70
C SER A 296 10.78 -26.85 4.09
N ASP A 297 9.48 -27.15 4.13
CA ASP A 297 8.96 -28.49 3.84
C ASP A 297 8.38 -28.53 2.43
N GLU A 298 9.21 -28.89 1.45
CA GLU A 298 8.79 -29.05 0.06
C GLU A 298 8.10 -30.40 -0.17
N MET A 299 6.91 -30.37 -0.76
CA MET A 299 6.18 -31.54 -1.21
C MET A 299 5.69 -31.34 -2.65
N LYS A 300 5.16 -32.41 -3.25
CA LYS A 300 4.56 -32.35 -4.59
C LYS A 300 3.06 -32.14 -4.49
N LEU A 301 2.50 -31.37 -5.42
CA LEU A 301 1.06 -31.09 -5.49
C LEU A 301 0.19 -32.37 -5.43
N ALA A 302 0.62 -33.42 -6.12
CA ALA A 302 -0.08 -34.71 -6.14
C ALA A 302 -0.05 -35.46 -4.79
N ALA A 303 0.91 -35.16 -3.90
CA ALA A 303 1.03 -35.81 -2.60
C ALA A 303 0.07 -35.20 -1.55
N ILE A 304 -0.53 -34.04 -1.83
CA ILE A 304 -1.51 -33.42 -0.94
C ILE A 304 -2.83 -34.19 -1.03
N PRO A 305 -3.37 -34.72 0.07
CA PRO A 305 -4.64 -35.43 0.06
C PRO A 305 -5.85 -34.47 -0.05
N GLY A 306 -6.97 -34.99 -0.54
CA GLY A 306 -8.27 -34.29 -0.57
C GLY A 306 -8.39 -33.21 -1.65
N SER A 307 -9.53 -32.53 -1.68
CA SER A 307 -9.83 -31.48 -2.66
C SER A 307 -8.93 -30.27 -2.45
N LYS A 308 -8.57 -29.60 -3.55
CA LYS A 308 -7.60 -28.49 -3.55
C LYS A 308 -8.15 -27.32 -4.35
N VAL A 309 -7.83 -26.11 -3.89
CA VAL A 309 -8.09 -24.87 -4.62
C VAL A 309 -6.78 -24.10 -4.72
N ILE A 310 -6.39 -23.78 -5.95
CA ILE A 310 -5.30 -22.85 -6.20
C ILE A 310 -5.85 -21.42 -6.09
N ALA A 311 -5.28 -20.61 -5.22
CA ALA A 311 -5.60 -19.20 -5.05
C ALA A 311 -4.47 -18.35 -5.62
N PHE A 312 -4.75 -17.57 -6.66
CA PHE A 312 -3.76 -16.64 -7.21
C PHE A 312 -3.71 -15.39 -6.34
N VAL A 313 -2.50 -15.02 -5.94
CA VAL A 313 -2.26 -13.88 -5.06
C VAL A 313 -1.16 -13.03 -5.62
N ALA A 314 -1.30 -11.72 -5.51
CA ALA A 314 -0.23 -10.78 -5.78
C ALA A 314 0.04 -9.91 -4.55
N ASP A 315 1.31 -9.63 -4.27
CA ASP A 315 1.75 -8.78 -3.16
C ASP A 315 1.10 -7.38 -3.22
N ASP A 316 0.86 -6.87 -4.43
CA ASP A 316 0.23 -5.58 -4.72
C ASP A 316 -1.29 -5.66 -4.89
N CYS A 317 -1.92 -6.78 -4.53
CA CYS A 317 -3.36 -6.97 -4.65
C CYS A 317 -4.04 -7.35 -3.31
N PRO A 318 -4.39 -6.36 -2.47
CA PRO A 318 -5.07 -6.59 -1.19
C PRO A 318 -6.35 -7.41 -1.32
N ALA A 319 -7.16 -7.18 -2.36
CA ALA A 319 -8.36 -7.97 -2.60
C ALA A 319 -8.07 -9.48 -2.74
N SER A 320 -6.99 -9.85 -3.46
CA SER A 320 -6.59 -11.25 -3.64
C SER A 320 -6.13 -11.89 -2.33
N MET A 321 -5.36 -11.15 -1.53
CA MET A 321 -4.86 -11.62 -0.24
C MET A 321 -6.01 -11.83 0.74
N VAL A 322 -6.91 -10.84 0.87
CA VAL A 322 -8.10 -10.90 1.73
C VAL A 322 -8.99 -12.07 1.34
N ALA A 323 -9.34 -12.20 0.06
CA ALA A 323 -10.19 -13.28 -0.42
C ALA A 323 -9.57 -14.65 -0.12
N THR A 324 -8.26 -14.79 -0.29
CA THR A 324 -7.53 -16.04 -0.04
C THR A 324 -7.54 -16.41 1.44
N VAL A 325 -7.27 -15.47 2.35
CA VAL A 325 -7.32 -15.73 3.80
C VAL A 325 -8.74 -16.09 4.24
N VAL A 326 -9.76 -15.37 3.73
CA VAL A 326 -11.17 -15.71 4.02
C VAL A 326 -11.51 -17.11 3.53
N ARG A 327 -11.08 -17.47 2.33
CA ARG A 327 -11.29 -18.80 1.76
C ARG A 327 -10.62 -19.90 2.61
N ALA A 328 -9.38 -19.67 3.04
CA ALA A 328 -8.65 -20.60 3.89
C ALA A 328 -9.34 -20.80 5.26
N ARG A 329 -9.82 -19.72 5.90
CA ARG A 329 -10.61 -19.81 7.15
C ARG A 329 -11.89 -20.62 6.96
N GLN A 330 -12.64 -20.35 5.89
CA GLN A 330 -13.87 -21.10 5.57
C GLN A 330 -13.61 -22.59 5.30
N SER A 331 -12.49 -22.93 4.66
CA SER A 331 -12.07 -24.32 4.47
C SER A 331 -11.78 -25.00 5.81
N ALA A 332 -11.03 -24.35 6.70
CA ALA A 332 -10.70 -24.90 8.02
C ALA A 332 -11.95 -25.20 8.86
N ASP A 333 -12.93 -24.28 8.89
CA ASP A 333 -14.15 -24.43 9.71
C ASP A 333 -15.05 -25.61 9.28
N ARG A 334 -14.95 -26.06 8.01
CA ARG A 334 -15.88 -27.06 7.45
C ARG A 334 -15.49 -28.52 7.72
N ASN A 335 -14.40 -28.81 8.46
CA ASN A 335 -13.91 -30.17 8.84
C ASN A 335 -13.74 -31.21 7.69
N LYS A 336 -14.01 -30.82 6.44
CA LYS A 336 -13.82 -31.56 5.19
C LYS A 336 -13.12 -30.70 4.12
N GLY A 337 -12.57 -29.56 4.53
CA GLY A 337 -12.31 -28.42 3.67
C GLY A 337 -11.22 -28.64 2.64
N ALA A 338 -11.48 -28.17 1.41
CA ALA A 338 -10.49 -28.13 0.37
C ALA A 338 -9.24 -27.36 0.82
N GLN A 339 -8.06 -27.95 0.60
CA GLN A 339 -6.77 -27.33 0.89
C GLN A 339 -6.59 -26.11 -0.02
N VAL A 340 -6.37 -24.93 0.58
CA VAL A 340 -6.02 -23.72 -0.16
C VAL A 340 -4.51 -23.73 -0.40
N ILE A 341 -4.13 -23.61 -1.67
CA ILE A 341 -2.75 -23.55 -2.14
C ILE A 341 -2.56 -22.21 -2.83
N VAL A 342 -1.72 -21.35 -2.27
CA VAL A 342 -1.43 -20.01 -2.77
C VAL A 342 -0.43 -20.09 -3.91
N ALA A 343 -0.80 -19.57 -5.08
CA ALA A 343 0.07 -19.38 -6.23
C ALA A 343 0.44 -17.89 -6.33
N PRO A 344 1.61 -17.46 -5.80
CA PRO A 344 2.02 -16.07 -5.88
C PRO A 344 2.36 -15.68 -7.33
N LEU A 345 1.92 -14.49 -7.77
CA LEU A 345 2.29 -13.95 -9.08
C LEU A 345 3.75 -13.49 -9.08
N GLN A 346 4.22 -12.96 -7.95
CA GLN A 346 5.62 -12.64 -7.70
C GLN A 346 6.40 -13.85 -7.16
N GLN A 347 7.73 -13.70 -7.03
CA GLN A 347 8.52 -14.68 -6.30
C GLN A 347 7.98 -14.80 -4.86
N LEU A 348 7.86 -16.04 -4.37
CA LEU A 348 7.38 -16.31 -3.01
C LEU A 348 8.18 -15.47 -1.99
N SER A 349 7.47 -14.73 -1.16
CA SER A 349 8.01 -13.69 -0.30
C SER A 349 7.48 -13.83 1.13
N GLY A 350 8.11 -13.14 2.09
CA GLY A 350 7.63 -13.12 3.48
C GLY A 350 6.21 -12.58 3.62
N THR A 351 5.77 -11.69 2.72
CA THR A 351 4.38 -11.18 2.67
C THR A 351 3.39 -12.31 2.41
N HIS A 352 3.67 -13.16 1.42
CA HIS A 352 2.85 -14.33 1.11
C HIS A 352 2.80 -15.30 2.28
N LEU A 353 3.96 -15.66 2.86
CA LEU A 353 4.02 -16.61 3.97
C LEU A 353 3.28 -16.08 5.22
N HIS A 354 3.35 -14.77 5.47
CA HIS A 354 2.67 -14.13 6.59
C HIS A 354 1.14 -14.29 6.53
N MET A 355 0.55 -14.50 5.33
CA MET A 355 -0.88 -14.79 5.20
C MET A 355 -1.31 -15.96 6.09
N ASN A 356 -0.44 -16.97 6.25
CA ASN A 356 -0.74 -18.15 7.06
C ASN A 356 -0.98 -17.81 8.53
N SER A 357 -0.29 -16.81 9.07
CA SER A 357 -0.51 -16.34 10.45
C SER A 357 -1.91 -15.78 10.68
N MET A 358 -2.61 -15.41 9.60
CA MET A 358 -3.96 -14.86 9.65
C MET A 358 -5.06 -15.93 9.57
N VAL A 359 -4.73 -17.22 9.42
CA VAL A 359 -5.71 -18.32 9.37
C VAL A 359 -5.66 -19.10 10.70
N SER A 360 -6.69 -18.97 11.53
CA SER A 360 -6.81 -19.75 12.75
C SER A 360 -7.37 -21.14 12.42
N GLY A 361 -6.58 -22.20 12.62
CA GLY A 361 -7.09 -23.58 12.57
C GLY A 361 -6.87 -24.36 11.25
N GLY A 362 -6.15 -23.81 10.28
CA GLY A 362 -5.75 -24.54 9.06
C GLY A 362 -4.49 -23.95 8.43
N GLY A 363 -3.65 -24.79 7.81
CA GLY A 363 -2.44 -24.36 7.12
C GLY A 363 -2.71 -24.02 5.67
N MET A 364 -2.16 -22.91 5.17
CA MET A 364 -2.02 -22.66 3.74
C MET A 364 -0.73 -23.30 3.22
N LEU A 365 -0.78 -23.76 1.98
CA LEU A 365 0.40 -24.20 1.23
C LEU A 365 0.70 -23.17 0.15
N PHE A 366 1.94 -23.13 -0.33
CA PHE A 366 2.40 -22.11 -1.26
C PHE A 366 3.13 -22.78 -2.43
N VAL A 367 2.81 -22.41 -3.66
CA VAL A 367 3.59 -22.84 -4.83
C VAL A 367 4.98 -22.22 -4.74
N ASN A 368 6.01 -23.07 -4.76
CA ASN A 368 7.42 -22.67 -4.74
C ASN A 368 8.13 -23.18 -6.00
N ASP A 369 7.52 -22.96 -7.16
CA ASP A 369 8.03 -23.41 -8.45
C ASP A 369 8.22 -22.19 -9.38
N GLU A 370 9.43 -21.65 -9.34
CA GLU A 370 9.81 -20.46 -10.09
C GLU A 370 9.77 -20.69 -11.61
N GLN A 371 10.00 -21.92 -12.07
CA GLN A 371 9.92 -22.27 -13.48
C GLN A 371 8.46 -22.27 -13.95
N TRP A 372 7.59 -23.00 -13.25
CA TRP A 372 6.15 -23.00 -13.55
C TRP A 372 5.57 -21.59 -13.54
N ARG A 373 5.96 -20.75 -12.57
CA ARG A 373 5.55 -19.35 -12.47
C ARG A 373 5.90 -18.56 -13.72
N ARG A 374 7.14 -18.66 -14.22
CA ARG A 374 7.59 -17.96 -15.44
C ARG A 374 6.87 -18.43 -16.70
N GLU A 375 6.58 -19.73 -16.79
CA GLU A 375 5.90 -20.32 -17.94
C GLU A 375 4.39 -20.01 -17.95
N ASN A 376 3.77 -19.83 -16.78
CA ASN A 376 2.32 -19.73 -16.65
C ASN A 376 1.79 -18.34 -16.23
N LEU A 377 2.61 -17.47 -15.62
CA LEU A 377 2.20 -16.18 -15.05
C LEU A 377 2.90 -14.99 -15.71
N ALA A 378 3.21 -15.11 -17.01
CA ALA A 378 3.82 -14.02 -17.78
C ALA A 378 2.89 -12.80 -17.96
N GLU A 379 1.58 -13.01 -17.92
CA GLU A 379 0.57 -11.96 -18.06
C GLU A 379 -0.02 -11.56 -16.69
N LYS A 380 -0.36 -10.28 -16.54
CA LYS A 380 -1.04 -9.77 -15.34
C LYS A 380 -2.46 -10.32 -15.30
N ILE A 381 -2.76 -11.21 -14.37
CA ILE A 381 -4.07 -11.89 -14.24
C ILE A 381 -5.04 -11.03 -13.44
N ARG A 382 -6.34 -11.04 -13.78
CA ARG A 382 -7.38 -10.40 -12.96
C ARG A 382 -7.54 -11.15 -11.63
N LEU A 383 -7.48 -10.42 -10.51
CA LEU A 383 -7.59 -10.99 -9.16
C LEU A 383 -8.75 -10.36 -8.39
N PRO A 384 -9.34 -11.04 -7.37
CA PRO A 384 -9.04 -12.40 -6.90
C PRO A 384 -9.40 -13.50 -7.90
N LEU A 385 -8.64 -14.60 -7.92
CA LEU A 385 -8.90 -15.77 -8.77
C LEU A 385 -8.64 -17.08 -8.01
N PHE A 386 -9.58 -18.01 -8.12
CA PHE A 386 -9.52 -19.34 -7.51
C PHE A 386 -9.76 -20.42 -8.57
N VAL A 387 -8.95 -21.47 -8.57
CA VAL A 387 -9.07 -22.60 -9.51
C VAL A 387 -9.14 -23.91 -8.73
N PRO A 388 -10.28 -24.61 -8.73
CA PRO A 388 -10.37 -25.95 -8.15
C PRO A 388 -9.58 -26.95 -9.01
N LEU A 389 -8.89 -27.91 -8.36
CA LEU A 389 -8.10 -28.95 -9.06
C LEU A 389 -8.87 -30.26 -9.28
N GLU A 390 -10.03 -30.40 -8.66
CA GLU A 390 -10.96 -31.52 -8.83
C GLU A 390 -12.35 -30.95 -9.12
N ASP A 391 -13.21 -31.70 -9.82
CA ASP A 391 -14.61 -31.34 -10.02
C ASP A 391 -15.32 -31.35 -8.65
N ASP A 392 -15.38 -30.20 -7.98
CA ASP A 392 -16.17 -30.01 -6.76
C ASP A 392 -17.64 -29.75 -7.17
N PRO A 393 -18.56 -30.73 -7.02
CA PRO A 393 -19.95 -30.57 -7.44
C PRO A 393 -20.73 -29.55 -6.60
N ALA A 394 -20.12 -28.98 -5.54
CA ALA A 394 -20.75 -28.00 -4.66
C ALA A 394 -20.56 -26.54 -5.11
N PHE A 395 -19.92 -26.28 -6.25
CA PHE A 395 -19.76 -24.92 -6.76
C PHE A 395 -20.71 -24.58 -7.90
N PRO A 396 -21.49 -23.49 -7.80
CA PRO A 396 -22.19 -22.97 -8.97
C PRO A 396 -21.14 -22.54 -9.99
N ASN A 397 -21.19 -23.15 -11.17
CA ASN A 397 -20.52 -22.67 -12.36
C ASN A 397 -20.77 -21.16 -12.49
N GLY A 398 -19.68 -20.40 -12.57
CA GLY A 398 -19.59 -18.96 -12.73
C GLY A 398 -20.90 -18.19 -12.78
N THR A 399 -21.18 -17.41 -11.74
CA THR A 399 -21.50 -16.01 -12.03
C THR A 399 -20.23 -15.39 -12.56
N SER A 400 -20.11 -15.37 -13.89
CA SER A 400 -19.47 -14.27 -14.58
C SER A 400 -20.07 -12.99 -13.98
N THR A 401 -19.33 -12.39 -13.04
CA THR A 401 -19.56 -11.01 -12.64
C THR A 401 -19.24 -10.17 -13.86
N LYS A 402 -20.30 -9.65 -14.48
CA LYS A 402 -20.20 -8.56 -15.45
C LYS A 402 -19.56 -7.35 -14.81
#